data_AF-A0A9X4PFZ0-F1
#
_entry.id   AF-A0A9X4PFZ0-F1
#
_cell.length_a   1.000
_cell.length_b   1.000
_cell.length_c   1.000
_cell.angle_alpha   90.00
_cell.angle_beta   90.00
_cell.angle_gamma   90.00
#
_symmetry.space_group_name_H-M   'P 1'
#
loop_
_entity.id
_entity.type
_entity.pdbx_description
1 polymer ?
#
loop_
_entity_poly.entity_id
_entity_poly.type
_entity_poly.pdbx_seq_one_letter_code
_entity_poly.pdbx_strand_id
1 'polypeptide(L)' 'DEKAVLAQKLDDARDEGILIGHQKGRAEGKIEVAKNLLRAGISVDIIAQTNGLPKAEIARLKEEVTS' A
#
# COMPACT_ATOMS: atom_id res chain seq x y z
N ASP A 1 24.81 -23.91 19.15
CA ASP A 1 25.93 -23.46 18.31
C ASP A 1 25.62 -22.06 17.81
N GLU A 2 26.57 -21.14 17.90
CA GLU A 2 26.46 -19.74 17.48
C GLU A 2 26.05 -19.60 16.00
N LYS A 3 26.49 -20.52 15.15
CA LYS A 3 26.10 -20.56 13.73
C LYS A 3 24.61 -20.76 13.53
N ALA A 4 23.97 -21.60 14.33
CA ALA A 4 22.54 -21.86 14.23
C ALA A 4 21.72 -20.62 14.64
N VAL A 5 22.18 -19.90 15.68
CA VAL A 5 21.54 -18.65 16.11
C VAL A 5 21.68 -17.56 15.04
N LEU A 6 22.83 -17.47 14.38
CA LEU A 6 23.02 -16.51 13.29
C LEU A 6 22.15 -16.84 12.07
N ALA A 7 22.04 -18.11 11.70
CA ALA A 7 21.18 -18.55 10.60
C ALA A 7 19.71 -18.19 10.86
N GLN A 8 19.21 -18.48 12.06
CA GLN A 8 17.84 -18.14 12.44
C GLN A 8 17.57 -16.63 12.34
N LYS A 9 18.49 -15.80 12.83
CA LYS A 9 18.34 -14.34 12.75
C LYS A 9 18.29 -13.81 11.32
N LEU A 10 19.01 -14.44 10.40
CA LEU A 10 18.99 -14.05 8.98
C LEU A 10 17.68 -14.46 8.31
N ASP A 11 17.14 -15.63 8.65
CA ASP A 11 15.83 -16.07 8.17
C ASP A 11 14.71 -15.18 8.71
N ASP A 12 14.72 -14.86 10.01
CA ASP A 12 13.76 -13.94 10.63
C ASP A 12 13.80 -12.55 9.95
N ALA A 13 15.00 -12.00 9.72
CA ALA A 13 15.17 -10.72 9.04
C ALA A 13 14.68 -10.74 7.59
N ARG A 14 14.82 -11.87 6.89
CA ARG A 14 14.31 -12.06 5.54
C ARG A 14 12.78 -12.09 5.53
N ASP A 15 12.18 -12.82 6.45
CA ASP A 15 10.72 -12.93 6.57
C ASP A 15 10.08 -11.59 6.95
N GLU A 16 10.69 -10.86 7.87
CA GLU A 16 10.31 -9.48 8.20
C GLU A 16 10.40 -8.56 6.97
N GLY A 17 11.49 -8.65 6.21
CA GLY A 17 11.68 -7.87 4.98
C GLY A 17 10.59 -8.16 3.94
N ILE A 18 10.25 -9.43 3.73
CA ILE A 18 9.18 -9.86 2.83
C ILE A 18 7.82 -9.33 3.31
N LEU A 19 7.53 -9.44 4.61
CA LEU A 19 6.29 -8.96 5.18
C LEU A 19 6.14 -7.44 5.03
N ILE A 20 7.18 -6.68 5.34
CA ILE A 20 7.21 -5.21 5.18
C ILE A 20 7.02 -4.84 3.70
N GLY A 21 7.73 -5.52 2.80
CA GLY A 21 7.61 -5.31 1.36
C GLY A 21 6.19 -5.54 0.84
N HIS A 22 5.55 -6.64 1.26
CA HIS A 22 4.17 -6.93 0.89
C HIS A 22 3.16 -5.91 1.42
N GLN A 23 3.36 -5.41 2.65
CA GLN A 23 2.47 -4.38 3.21
C GLN A 23 2.61 -3.05 2.48
N LYS A 24 3.86 -2.60 2.24
CA LYS A 24 4.15 -1.37 1.49
C LYS A 24 3.61 -1.45 0.07
N GLY A 25 3.92 -2.52 -0.66
CA GLY A 25 3.46 -2.71 -2.04
C GLY A 25 1.94 -2.76 -2.16
N ARG A 26 1.23 -3.39 -1.20
CA ARG A 26 -0.24 -3.35 -1.17
C ARG A 26 -0.79 -1.95 -0.91
N ALA A 27 -0.17 -1.18 -0.02
CA ALA A 27 -0.61 0.20 0.26
C ALA A 27 -0.37 1.11 -0.94
N GLU A 28 0.84 1.07 -1.53
CA GLU A 28 1.23 1.85 -2.70
C GLU A 28 0.33 1.51 -3.91
N GLY A 29 0.09 0.22 -4.18
CA GLY A 29 -0.77 -0.21 -5.27
C GLY A 29 -2.22 0.28 -5.14
N LYS A 30 -2.78 0.29 -3.92
CA LYS A 30 -4.12 0.87 -3.68
C LYS A 30 -4.15 2.37 -3.98
N ILE A 31 -3.13 3.11 -3.55
CA ILE A 31 -3.03 4.56 -3.80
C ILE A 31 -2.91 4.83 -5.30
N GLU A 32 -2.07 4.09 -6.02
CA GLU A 32 -1.89 4.24 -7.46
C GLU A 32 -3.19 3.98 -8.22
N VAL A 33 -3.90 2.89 -7.89
CA VAL A 33 -5.21 2.59 -8.47
C VAL A 33 -6.22 3.71 -8.19
N ALA A 34 -6.29 4.23 -6.95
CA ALA A 34 -7.15 5.37 -6.63
C ALA A 34 -6.84 6.59 -7.51
N LYS A 35 -5.56 6.97 -7.63
CA LYS A 35 -5.13 8.12 -8.45
C LYS A 35 -5.52 7.94 -9.91
N ASN A 36 -5.35 6.73 -10.45
CA ASN A 36 -5.72 6.44 -11.85
C ASN A 36 -7.24 6.50 -12.07
N LEU A 37 -8.04 5.98 -11.14
CA LEU A 37 -9.50 6.07 -11.21
C LEU A 37 -10.00 7.51 -11.10
N LEU A 38 -9.38 8.33 -10.24
CA LEU A 38 -9.68 9.76 -10.13
C LEU A 38 -9.38 10.49 -11.45
N ARG A 39 -8.24 10.21 -12.09
CA ARG A 39 -7.89 10.77 -13.41
C ARG A 39 -8.86 10.30 -14.51
N ALA A 40 -9.41 9.10 -14.39
CA ALA A 40 -10.46 8.59 -15.27
C ALA A 40 -11.85 9.20 -14.99
N GLY A 41 -11.97 10.13 -14.03
CA GLY A 41 -13.22 10.82 -13.71
C GLY A 41 -14.18 10.01 -12.83
N ILE A 42 -13.74 8.89 -12.25
CA ILE A 42 -14.57 8.09 -11.34
C ILE A 42 -14.77 8.84 -10.02
N SER A 43 -15.98 8.77 -9.46
CA SER A 43 -16.33 9.50 -8.25
C SER A 43 -15.61 8.96 -7.01
N VAL A 44 -15.32 9.88 -6.09
CA VAL A 44 -14.68 9.58 -4.79
C VAL A 44 -15.42 8.50 -4.02
N ASP A 45 -16.75 8.51 -4.07
CA ASP A 45 -17.60 7.52 -3.38
C ASP A 45 -17.42 6.10 -3.92
N ILE A 46 -17.41 5.93 -5.24
CA ILE A 46 -17.21 4.62 -5.87
C ILE A 46 -15.79 4.09 -5.61
N ILE A 47 -14.78 4.97 -5.65
CA ILE A 47 -13.41 4.59 -5.37
C ILE A 47 -13.26 4.16 -3.90
N ALA A 48 -13.84 4.89 -2.95
CA ALA A 48 -13.79 4.52 -1.54
C ALA A 48 -14.45 3.15 -1.27
N GLN A 49 -15.59 2.88 -1.92
CA GLN A 49 -16.30 1.60 -1.81
C GLN A 49 -15.48 0.41 -2.35
N THR A 50 -14.72 0.61 -3.43
CA THR A 50 -14.07 -0.49 -4.17
C THR A 50 -12.60 -0.70 -3.82
N ASN A 51 -11.88 0.36 -3.47
CA ASN A 51 -10.44 0.33 -3.23
C ASN A 51 -10.08 0.02 -1.75
N GLY A 52 -11.06 0.09 -0.85
CA GLY A 52 -10.87 -0.15 0.58
C GLY A 52 -9.96 0.89 1.23
N LEU A 53 -9.98 2.12 0.72
CA LEU A 53 -9.39 3.31 1.35
C LEU A 53 -10.50 4.20 1.89
N PRO A 54 -10.31 4.89 3.02
CA PRO A 54 -11.29 5.83 3.55
C PRO A 54 -11.62 6.94 2.55
N LYS A 55 -12.87 7.41 2.55
CA LYS A 55 -13.32 8.50 1.66
C LYS A 55 -12.45 9.77 1.80
N ALA A 56 -12.03 10.09 3.03
CA ALA A 56 -11.15 11.23 3.31
C ALA A 56 -9.77 11.08 2.64
N GLU A 57 -9.22 9.87 2.61
CA GLU A 57 -7.95 9.59 1.93
C GLU A 57 -8.11 9.79 0.42
N ILE A 58 -9.17 9.25 -0.18
CA ILE A 58 -9.46 9.45 -1.62
C ILE A 58 -9.67 10.93 -1.95
N ALA A 59 -10.32 11.71 -1.07
CA ALA A 59 -10.49 13.14 -1.25
C ALA A 59 -9.14 13.89 -1.26
N ARG A 60 -8.23 13.56 -0.35
CA ARG A 60 -6.86 14.11 -0.37
C ARG A 60 -6.12 13.74 -1.66
N LEU A 61 -6.20 12.48 -2.08
CA LEU A 61 -5.59 12.03 -3.33
C LEU A 61 -6.17 12.76 -4.56
N LYS A 62 -7.45 13.15 -4.52
CA LYS A 62 -8.07 13.96 -5.57
C LYS A 62 -7.40 15.32 -5.68
N GLU A 63 -7.19 16.00 -4.55
CA GLU A 63 -6.47 17.29 -4.52
C GLU A 63 -5.05 17.15 -5.07
N GLU A 64 -4.34 16.07 -4.71
CA GLU A 64 -2.98 15.79 -5.20
C GLU A 64 -2.89 15.58 -6.73
N VAL A 65 -3.92 15.01 -7.38
CA VAL A 65 -3.89 14.74 -8.83
C VAL A 65 -4.49 15.88 -9.67
N THR A 66 -5.19 16.82 -9.05
CA THR A 66 -5.76 18.00 -9.70
C THR A 66 -4.91 19.27 -9.53
N SER A 67 -3.92 19.24 -8.63
CA SER A 67 -2.91 20.29 -8.45
C SER A 67 -1.82 20.17 -9.51
#